data_AF-A0A917MCT1-F1
#
_entry.id   AF-A0A917MCT1-F1
#
_cell.length_a   1.000
_cell.length_b   1.000
_cell.length_c   1.000
_cell.angle_alpha   90.00
_cell.angle_beta   90.00
_cell.angle_gamma   90.00
#
_symmetry.space_group_name_H-M   'P 1'
#
loop_
_entity.id
_entity.type
_entity.pdbx_description
1 polymer ?
#
loop_
_entity_poly.entity_id
_entity_poly.type
_entity_poly.pdbx_seq_one_letter_code
_entity_poly.pdbx_strand_id
1 'polypeptide(L)'
;MKTTKKLNRKHFRYLTNKDIKNPLVNIAEFCRSWTSLEGYLDDVKSIICANRSRDPEKLSTMEQSNLLFEVKLTLTNIELLYVLQHTIDSWKLGKNSPYYTLKTTAMGAYIEDVTLPQRQKTLLFEQLTKAETKNIGKFIKKFFRVLTLREWQRLMDDLQEDFFTVDDLSSLIMYQENFKKIFKYLKKLPEAIFFIYATKAKEHIFKHYVAEFRLETFLKEEATEQSGEEALESELAQETGEADTPTENPRLAGDSQQSQQPFPI
;
A
#
# COMPACT_ATOMS: atom_id res chain seq x y z
N MET A 1 -9.75 27.82 4.30
CA MET A 1 -8.59 27.45 3.46
C MET A 1 -7.41 27.18 4.37
N LYS A 2 -6.86 25.96 4.41
CA LYS A 2 -5.58 25.72 5.08
C LYS A 2 -4.48 26.20 4.14
N THR A 3 -3.71 27.19 4.57
CA THR A 3 -2.47 27.57 3.90
C THR A 3 -1.54 26.37 3.88
N THR A 4 -1.34 25.76 2.71
CA THR A 4 -0.30 24.74 2.49
C THR A 4 1.04 25.42 2.79
N LYS A 5 1.61 25.14 3.96
CA LYS A 5 2.88 25.69 4.38
C LYS A 5 3.92 25.28 3.33
N LYS A 6 4.46 26.23 2.58
CA LYS A 6 5.46 25.95 1.54
C LYS A 6 6.66 25.28 2.20
N LEU A 7 6.86 24.00 1.91
CA LEU A 7 7.96 23.23 2.44
C LEU A 7 9.28 23.73 1.83
N ASN A 8 10.27 23.98 2.68
CA ASN A 8 11.59 24.43 2.24
C ASN A 8 12.52 23.24 2.09
N ARG A 9 13.17 23.12 0.92
CA ARG A 9 14.17 22.07 0.62
C ARG A 9 15.26 21.95 1.67
N LYS A 10 15.65 23.04 2.33
CA LYS A 10 16.69 23.05 3.37
C LYS A 10 16.38 22.16 4.59
N HIS A 11 15.13 21.73 4.78
CA HIS A 11 14.75 20.82 5.86
C HIS A 11 14.91 19.34 5.51
N PHE A 12 15.25 19.03 4.26
CA PHE A 12 15.37 17.67 3.75
C PHE A 12 16.81 17.42 3.30
N ARG A 13 17.35 16.26 3.66
CA ARG A 13 18.72 15.86 3.35
C ARG A 13 18.81 15.24 1.97
N TYR A 14 17.85 14.36 1.65
CA TYR A 14 17.91 13.55 0.44
C TYR A 14 16.89 13.97 -0.62
N LEU A 15 15.84 14.70 -0.25
CA LEU A 15 14.85 15.19 -1.22
C LEU A 15 15.35 16.40 -2.02
N THR A 16 15.14 16.33 -3.33
CA THR A 16 15.28 17.44 -4.25
C THR A 16 14.00 18.30 -4.29
N ASN A 17 14.08 19.46 -4.96
CA ASN A 17 12.88 20.28 -5.21
C ASN A 17 11.84 19.52 -6.05
N LYS A 18 12.26 18.62 -6.95
CA LYS A 18 11.35 17.80 -7.75
C LYS A 18 10.55 16.85 -6.87
N ASP A 19 11.23 16.21 -5.91
CA ASP A 19 10.61 15.25 -4.99
C ASP A 19 9.59 15.92 -4.07
N ILE A 20 9.92 17.12 -3.57
CA ILE A 20 9.00 17.91 -2.74
C ILE A 20 7.78 18.37 -3.53
N LYS A 21 7.97 18.71 -4.82
CA LYS A 21 6.88 19.17 -5.70
C LYS A 21 5.97 18.02 -6.13
N ASN A 22 6.52 16.85 -6.42
CA ASN A 22 5.80 15.68 -6.94
C ASN A 22 6.09 14.43 -6.10
N PRO A 23 5.70 14.41 -4.81
CA PRO A 23 6.10 13.33 -3.90
C PRO A 23 5.46 11.99 -4.27
N LEU A 24 4.27 11.98 -4.87
CA LEU A 24 3.62 10.75 -5.35
C LEU A 24 4.35 10.13 -6.55
N VAL A 25 4.94 10.93 -7.42
CA VAL A 25 5.76 10.43 -8.54
C VAL A 25 6.98 9.69 -7.99
N ASN A 26 7.63 10.25 -6.96
CA ASN A 26 8.79 9.62 -6.35
C ASN A 26 8.42 8.30 -5.64
N ILE A 27 7.29 8.26 -4.90
CA ILE A 27 6.76 7.00 -4.32
C ILE A 27 6.51 5.94 -5.41
N ALA A 28 5.94 6.34 -6.55
CA ALA A 28 5.71 5.43 -7.65
C ALA A 28 7.01 4.89 -8.26
N GLU A 29 7.98 5.77 -8.49
CA GLU A 29 9.29 5.37 -9.00
C GLU A 29 9.99 4.40 -8.03
N PHE A 30 9.99 4.72 -6.74
CA PHE A 30 10.54 3.86 -5.69
C PHE A 30 9.90 2.45 -5.69
N CYS A 31 8.57 2.37 -5.59
CA CYS A 31 7.87 1.08 -5.51
C CYS A 31 7.93 0.26 -6.81
N ARG A 32 8.10 0.89 -7.98
CA ARG A 32 8.13 0.19 -9.27
C ARG A 32 9.54 -0.22 -9.71
N SER A 33 10.54 0.57 -9.33
CA SER A 33 11.88 0.48 -9.93
C SER A 33 13.00 0.17 -8.94
N TRP A 34 12.81 0.41 -7.65
CA TRP A 34 13.91 0.30 -6.69
C TRP A 34 13.86 -0.97 -5.85
N THR A 35 12.68 -1.40 -5.40
CA THR A 35 12.56 -2.52 -4.47
C THR A 35 11.18 -3.19 -4.51
N SER A 36 11.03 -4.36 -3.89
CA SER A 36 9.73 -4.95 -3.57
C SER A 36 9.30 -4.57 -2.15
N LEU A 37 8.04 -4.84 -1.80
CA LEU A 37 7.59 -4.64 -0.42
C LEU A 37 8.39 -5.54 0.54
N GLU A 38 8.60 -6.80 0.18
CA GLU A 38 9.39 -7.77 0.95
C GLU A 38 10.85 -7.35 1.06
N GLY A 39 11.46 -6.93 -0.06
CA GLY A 39 12.83 -6.42 -0.07
C GLY A 39 12.98 -5.23 0.87
N TYR A 40 12.06 -4.26 0.81
CA TYR A 40 12.14 -3.11 1.69
C TYR A 40 11.84 -3.42 3.16
N LEU A 41 11.00 -4.42 3.44
CA LEU A 41 10.79 -4.95 4.80
C LEU A 41 12.09 -5.58 5.35
N ASP A 42 12.82 -6.31 4.51
CA ASP A 42 14.10 -6.91 4.88
C ASP A 42 15.19 -5.86 5.09
N ASP A 43 15.27 -4.82 4.25
CA ASP A 43 16.17 -3.67 4.43
C ASP A 43 15.95 -3.01 5.81
N VAL A 44 14.70 -2.67 6.13
CA VAL A 44 14.37 -2.06 7.44
C VAL A 44 14.68 -3.01 8.60
N LYS A 45 14.49 -4.32 8.41
CA LYS A 45 14.83 -5.34 9.41
C LYS A 45 16.34 -5.46 9.60
N SER A 46 17.14 -5.37 8.54
CA SER A 46 18.60 -5.37 8.57
C SER A 46 19.13 -4.21 9.41
N ILE A 47 18.63 -2.98 9.18
CA ILE A 47 18.95 -1.80 9.99
C ILE A 47 18.67 -2.07 11.48
N ILE A 48 17.48 -2.57 11.81
CA ILE A 48 17.07 -2.82 13.20
C ILE A 48 17.89 -3.95 13.86
N CYS A 49 18.24 -4.99 13.10
CA CYS A 49 18.99 -6.14 13.62
C CYS A 49 20.48 -5.84 13.78
N ALA A 50 21.09 -5.09 12.86
CA ALA A 50 22.48 -4.66 12.95
C ALA A 50 22.74 -3.92 14.27
N ASN A 51 21.83 -3.02 14.64
CA ASN A 51 21.88 -2.26 15.88
C ASN A 51 21.71 -3.10 17.17
N ARG A 52 21.13 -4.31 17.10
CA ARG A 52 20.78 -5.11 18.28
C ARG A 52 21.78 -6.22 18.63
N SER A 53 22.56 -6.69 17.68
CA SER A 53 23.19 -8.01 17.82
C SER A 53 24.51 -8.18 17.08
N ARG A 54 24.99 -7.17 16.35
CA ARG A 54 26.22 -7.30 15.58
C ARG A 54 27.36 -6.53 16.25
N ASP A 55 28.47 -7.22 16.39
CA ASP A 55 29.78 -6.63 16.59
C ASP A 55 30.17 -5.93 15.27
N PRO A 56 30.29 -4.60 15.23
CA PRO A 56 30.62 -3.82 14.03
C PRO A 56 31.81 -4.38 13.26
N GLU A 57 32.80 -4.92 13.99
CA GLU A 57 34.05 -5.47 13.43
C GLU A 57 33.84 -6.76 12.61
N LYS A 58 32.66 -7.40 12.72
CA LYS A 58 32.33 -8.64 12.00
C LYS A 58 31.54 -8.42 10.72
N LEU A 59 31.16 -7.18 10.41
CA LEU A 59 30.50 -6.84 9.17
C LEU A 59 31.51 -6.77 8.03
N SER A 60 31.25 -7.50 6.95
CA SER A 60 32.02 -7.32 5.71
C SER A 60 31.80 -5.91 5.14
N THR A 61 32.77 -5.41 4.36
CA THR A 61 32.65 -4.10 3.68
C THR A 61 31.39 -3.99 2.81
N MET A 62 30.97 -5.10 2.20
CA MET A 62 29.74 -5.16 1.41
C MET A 62 28.50 -4.98 2.31
N GLU A 63 28.43 -5.67 3.44
CA GLU A 63 27.31 -5.51 4.39
C GLU A 63 27.24 -4.11 4.97
N GLN A 64 28.38 -3.50 5.29
CA GLN A 64 28.43 -2.10 5.74
C GLN A 64 27.89 -1.15 4.65
N SER A 65 28.31 -1.35 3.40
CA SER A 65 27.86 -0.54 2.27
C SER A 65 26.36 -0.68 2.03
N ASN A 66 25.82 -1.89 2.15
CA ASN A 66 24.38 -2.16 2.03
C ASN A 66 23.62 -1.46 3.16
N LEU A 67 24.04 -1.60 4.41
CA LEU A 67 23.40 -0.93 5.55
C LEU A 67 23.38 0.60 5.40
N LEU A 68 24.47 1.21 4.92
CA LEU A 68 24.52 2.65 4.60
C LEU A 68 23.48 3.03 3.54
N PHE A 69 23.38 2.21 2.49
CA PHE A 69 22.38 2.42 1.43
C PHE A 69 20.96 2.29 1.97
N GLU A 70 20.68 1.25 2.76
CA GLU A 70 19.38 0.97 3.38
C GLU A 70 18.94 2.10 4.33
N VAL A 71 19.86 2.63 5.14
CA VAL A 71 19.60 3.79 6.02
C VAL A 71 19.24 5.03 5.21
N LYS A 72 20.02 5.34 4.18
CA LYS A 72 19.76 6.47 3.29
C LYS A 72 18.39 6.34 2.61
N LEU A 73 18.09 5.15 2.10
CA LEU A 73 16.81 4.84 1.45
C LEU A 73 15.64 5.00 2.43
N THR A 74 15.80 4.49 3.64
CA THR A 74 14.80 4.60 4.71
C THR A 74 14.57 6.06 5.11
N LEU A 75 15.64 6.84 5.31
CA LEU A 75 15.51 8.25 5.64
C LEU A 75 14.85 9.05 4.50
N THR A 76 15.17 8.74 3.25
CA THR A 76 14.52 9.35 2.08
C THR A 76 13.01 9.12 2.10
N ASN A 77 12.57 7.89 2.39
CA ASN A 77 11.15 7.56 2.50
C ASN A 77 10.47 8.22 3.72
N ILE A 78 11.17 8.38 4.84
CA ILE A 78 10.67 9.16 5.98
C ILE A 78 10.46 10.63 5.57
N GLU A 79 11.42 11.23 4.88
CA GLU A 79 11.31 12.60 4.37
C GLU A 79 10.13 12.74 3.40
N LEU A 80 9.94 11.79 2.47
CA LEU A 80 8.80 11.77 1.56
C LEU A 80 7.47 11.68 2.33
N LEU A 81 7.40 10.83 3.36
CA LEU A 81 6.20 10.71 4.19
C LEU A 81 5.85 12.03 4.89
N TYR A 82 6.87 12.78 5.32
CA TYR A 82 6.68 14.11 5.90
C TYR A 82 6.14 15.11 4.87
N VAL A 83 6.71 15.12 3.66
CA VAL A 83 6.20 15.98 2.57
C VAL A 83 4.73 15.66 2.32
N LEU A 84 4.42 14.39 2.10
CA LEU A 84 3.07 13.90 1.83
C LEU A 84 2.09 14.31 2.92
N GLN A 85 2.46 14.20 4.21
CA GLN A 85 1.60 14.62 5.33
C GLN A 85 1.13 16.08 5.21
N HIS A 86 1.96 16.94 4.62
CA HIS A 86 1.73 18.38 4.51
C HIS A 86 1.18 18.80 3.14
N THR A 87 1.18 17.92 2.14
CA THR A 87 0.72 18.22 0.78
C THR A 87 -0.58 17.53 0.41
N ILE A 88 -0.92 16.40 1.03
CA ILE A 88 -2.16 15.65 0.77
C ILE A 88 -3.22 15.97 1.82
N ASP A 89 -4.35 16.53 1.38
CA ASP A 89 -5.45 16.94 2.24
C ASP A 89 -6.27 15.77 2.80
N SER A 90 -6.44 14.70 2.01
CA SER A 90 -7.26 13.55 2.39
C SER A 90 -6.58 12.21 2.10
N TRP A 91 -6.41 11.48 3.20
CA TRP A 91 -5.83 10.14 3.23
C TRP A 91 -6.88 9.02 3.33
N LYS A 92 -8.15 9.38 3.38
CA LYS A 92 -9.24 8.41 3.41
C LYS A 92 -9.40 7.78 2.02
N LEU A 93 -9.71 6.50 2.00
CA LEU A 93 -10.19 5.84 0.80
C LEU A 93 -11.66 6.24 0.59
N GLY A 94 -11.99 6.63 -0.65
CA GLY A 94 -13.38 6.85 -1.04
C GLY A 94 -14.14 5.53 -1.05
N LYS A 95 -15.45 5.55 -0.83
CA LYS A 95 -16.29 4.34 -0.87
C LYS A 95 -16.22 3.60 -2.21
N ASN A 96 -15.98 4.35 -3.28
CA ASN A 96 -15.88 3.83 -4.65
C ASN A 96 -14.45 3.39 -5.01
N SER A 97 -13.49 3.48 -4.08
CA SER A 97 -12.15 2.97 -4.33
C SER A 97 -12.20 1.45 -4.37
N PRO A 98 -11.55 0.78 -5.33
CA PRO A 98 -11.41 -0.68 -5.34
C PRO A 98 -10.70 -1.20 -4.08
N TYR A 99 -10.00 -0.30 -3.36
CA TYR A 99 -9.27 -0.61 -2.13
C TYR A 99 -10.07 -0.28 -0.85
N TYR A 100 -11.31 0.22 -0.96
CA TYR A 100 -12.13 0.58 0.20
C TYR A 100 -12.40 -0.64 1.12
N THR A 101 -12.60 -1.80 0.50
CA THR A 101 -12.67 -3.11 1.15
C THR A 101 -11.51 -3.95 0.65
N LEU A 102 -10.39 -3.92 1.39
CA LEU A 102 -9.25 -4.77 1.06
C LEU A 102 -9.60 -6.24 1.24
N LYS A 103 -9.07 -7.08 0.34
CA LYS A 103 -9.07 -8.53 0.52
C LYS A 103 -8.22 -8.85 1.76
N THR A 104 -8.66 -9.82 2.57
CA THR A 104 -7.96 -10.21 3.81
C THR A 104 -7.73 -11.70 3.86
N THR A 105 -6.56 -12.09 4.37
CA THR A 105 -6.20 -13.48 4.70
C THR A 105 -5.94 -13.58 6.21
N ALA A 106 -5.60 -14.78 6.69
CA ALA A 106 -5.13 -14.96 8.07
C ALA A 106 -3.85 -14.17 8.39
N MET A 107 -3.05 -13.83 7.37
CA MET A 107 -1.76 -13.14 7.53
C MET A 107 -1.88 -11.61 7.48
N GLY A 108 -2.88 -11.07 6.79
CA GLY A 108 -3.02 -9.62 6.65
C GLY A 108 -4.03 -9.19 5.59
N ALA A 109 -4.05 -7.89 5.31
CA ALA A 109 -4.77 -7.37 4.14
C ALA A 109 -3.86 -7.44 2.92
N TYR A 110 -4.39 -7.64 1.72
CA TYR A 110 -3.58 -7.63 0.50
C TYR A 110 -4.22 -6.85 -0.64
N ILE A 111 -3.36 -6.40 -1.56
CA ILE A 111 -3.73 -5.77 -2.83
C ILE A 111 -3.02 -6.51 -3.96
N GLU A 112 -3.76 -6.85 -5.01
CA GLU A 112 -3.17 -7.27 -6.28
C GLU A 112 -2.94 -6.05 -7.16
N ASP A 113 -1.73 -5.92 -7.70
CA ASP A 113 -1.33 -4.85 -8.59
C ASP A 113 -0.54 -5.41 -9.77
N VAL A 114 -1.23 -5.60 -10.90
CA VAL A 114 -0.65 -6.14 -12.14
C VAL A 114 0.39 -5.21 -12.76
N THR A 115 0.42 -3.93 -12.35
CA THR A 115 1.35 -2.94 -12.89
C THR A 115 2.74 -3.08 -12.29
N LEU A 116 2.88 -3.75 -11.14
CA LEU A 116 4.16 -4.05 -10.53
C LEU A 116 4.87 -5.20 -11.28
N PRO A 117 6.22 -5.27 -11.21
CA PRO A 117 6.97 -6.37 -11.82
C PRO A 117 6.43 -7.75 -11.39
N GLN A 118 6.51 -8.76 -12.26
CA GLN A 118 5.82 -10.06 -12.09
C GLN A 118 6.00 -10.73 -10.72
N ARG A 119 7.13 -10.53 -10.04
CA ARG A 119 7.41 -11.10 -8.70
C ARG A 119 6.79 -10.32 -7.53
N GLN A 120 6.06 -9.24 -7.80
CA GLN A 120 5.55 -8.28 -6.81
C GLN A 120 4.07 -7.95 -7.01
N LYS A 121 3.34 -8.76 -7.79
CA LYS A 121 1.93 -8.49 -8.11
C LYS A 121 1.00 -8.54 -6.91
N THR A 122 1.43 -9.10 -5.78
CA THR A 122 0.65 -9.15 -4.56
C THR A 122 1.37 -8.41 -3.45
N LEU A 123 0.75 -7.35 -2.93
CA LEU A 123 1.23 -6.58 -1.79
C LEU A 123 0.51 -7.05 -0.53
N LEU A 124 1.23 -7.68 0.40
CA LEU A 124 0.70 -8.12 1.69
C LEU A 124 1.01 -7.12 2.80
N PHE A 125 -0.02 -6.66 3.50
CA PHE A 125 0.06 -5.71 4.60
C PHE A 125 -0.33 -6.39 5.92
N GLU A 126 0.67 -6.85 6.66
CA GLU A 126 0.51 -7.59 7.93
C GLU A 126 0.49 -6.64 9.13
N GLN A 127 1.26 -5.55 9.05
CA GLN A 127 1.52 -4.64 10.16
C GLN A 127 0.51 -3.49 10.21
N LEU A 128 -0.04 -3.03 9.10
CA LEU A 128 -1.05 -1.97 9.06
C LEU A 128 -2.37 -2.42 9.69
N THR A 129 -2.91 -1.61 10.61
CA THR A 129 -4.22 -1.92 11.21
C THR A 129 -5.35 -1.62 10.23
N LYS A 130 -6.52 -2.27 10.40
CA LYS A 130 -7.75 -1.98 9.63
C LYS A 130 -8.13 -0.49 9.63
N ALA A 131 -7.84 0.23 10.72
CA ALA A 131 -8.10 1.66 10.81
C ALA A 131 -7.11 2.49 9.98
N GLU A 132 -5.86 2.04 9.86
CA GLU A 132 -4.79 2.65 9.08
C GLU A 132 -4.97 2.35 7.59
N THR A 133 -5.39 1.14 7.20
CA THR A 133 -5.70 0.84 5.79
C THR A 133 -6.89 1.64 5.26
N LYS A 134 -7.91 1.91 6.09
CA LYS A 134 -9.01 2.82 5.70
C LYS A 134 -8.60 4.29 5.59
N ASN A 135 -7.55 4.68 6.30
CA ASN A 135 -7.05 6.06 6.34
C ASN A 135 -5.58 6.07 6.77
N ILE A 136 -4.69 6.00 5.79
CA ILE A 136 -3.25 5.87 6.04
C ILE A 136 -2.68 7.10 6.75
N GLY A 137 -3.34 8.25 6.64
CA GLY A 137 -3.03 9.46 7.39
C GLY A 137 -3.09 9.27 8.91
N LYS A 138 -3.82 8.26 9.42
CA LYS A 138 -3.76 7.88 10.84
C LYS A 138 -2.41 7.31 11.22
N PHE A 139 -1.81 6.48 10.38
CA PHE A 139 -0.45 5.97 10.57
C PHE A 139 0.54 7.12 10.51
N ILE A 140 0.52 7.92 9.43
CA ILE A 140 1.46 9.02 9.20
C ILE A 140 1.47 10.00 10.39
N LYS A 141 0.28 10.42 10.85
CA LYS A 141 0.16 11.30 12.02
C LYS A 141 0.72 10.68 13.30
N LYS A 142 0.52 9.38 13.52
CA LYS A 142 1.08 8.68 14.68
C LYS A 142 2.59 8.53 14.56
N PHE A 143 3.10 8.23 13.36
CA PHE A 143 4.53 8.10 13.05
C PHE A 143 5.29 9.38 13.44
N PHE A 144 4.80 10.54 12.98
CA PHE A 144 5.40 11.84 13.31
C PHE A 144 5.03 12.40 14.70
N ARG A 145 4.16 11.72 15.44
CA ARG A 145 3.92 11.98 16.86
C ARG A 145 4.88 11.19 17.75
N VAL A 146 5.45 10.08 17.26
CA VAL A 146 6.48 9.34 18.00
C VAL A 146 7.78 10.11 17.96
N LEU A 147 8.19 10.58 16.78
CA LEU A 147 9.34 11.46 16.59
C LEU A 147 9.00 12.49 15.50
N THR A 148 9.44 13.73 15.67
CA THR A 148 9.42 14.76 14.63
C THR A 148 10.37 14.39 13.49
N LEU A 149 10.26 15.05 12.33
CA LEU A 149 11.17 14.81 11.20
C LEU A 149 12.65 14.93 11.59
N ARG A 150 13.00 15.96 12.38
CA ARG A 150 14.38 16.18 12.84
C ARG A 150 14.85 15.07 13.78
N GLU A 151 13.97 14.55 14.63
CA GLU A 151 14.30 13.45 15.53
C GLU A 151 14.43 12.12 14.78
N TRP A 152 13.62 11.88 13.73
CA TRP A 152 13.84 10.75 12.82
C TRP A 152 15.17 10.86 12.09
N GLN A 153 15.50 12.05 11.57
CA GLN A 153 16.79 12.31 10.91
C GLN A 153 17.97 11.99 11.84
N ARG A 154 17.90 12.44 13.11
CA ARG A 154 18.92 12.14 14.12
C ARG A 154 18.99 10.65 14.45
N LEU A 155 17.85 10.01 14.70
CA LEU A 155 17.82 8.57 14.97
C LEU A 155 18.46 7.77 13.82
N MET A 156 18.21 8.14 12.56
CA MET A 156 18.83 7.45 11.44
C MET A 156 20.35 7.71 11.35
N ASP A 157 20.84 8.89 11.79
CA ASP A 157 22.28 9.14 11.91
C ASP A 157 22.90 8.30 13.03
N ASP A 158 22.26 8.28 14.19
CA ASP A 158 22.72 7.49 15.35
C ASP A 158 22.79 6.00 14.96
N LEU A 159 21.73 5.46 14.34
CA LEU A 159 21.71 4.08 13.83
C LEU A 159 22.82 3.83 12.80
N GLN A 160 23.17 4.82 12.00
CA GLN A 160 24.24 4.70 11.01
C GLN A 160 25.62 4.69 11.67
N GLU A 161 25.84 5.54 12.68
CA GLU A 161 27.09 5.64 13.44
C GLU A 161 27.35 4.35 14.23
N ASP A 162 26.31 3.80 14.85
CA ASP A 162 26.39 2.55 15.61
C ASP A 162 26.84 1.34 14.77
N PHE A 163 26.69 1.39 13.44
CA PHE A 163 27.21 0.33 12.56
C PHE A 163 28.74 0.28 12.54
N PHE A 164 29.43 1.33 12.96
CA PHE A 164 30.88 1.49 12.84
C PHE A 164 31.58 1.71 14.18
N THR A 165 30.86 1.97 15.27
CA THR A 165 31.43 2.20 16.60
C THR A 165 31.15 1.04 17.55
N VAL A 166 32.19 0.54 18.22
CA VAL A 166 32.08 -0.49 19.28
C VAL A 166 31.65 0.15 20.63
N ASP A 167 31.53 1.48 20.68
CA ASP A 167 31.29 2.21 21.92
C ASP A 167 29.90 1.98 22.53
N ASP A 168 29.92 1.96 23.87
CA ASP A 168 28.81 1.67 24.78
C ASP A 168 27.53 2.39 24.37
N LEU A 169 26.39 1.67 24.40
CA LEU A 169 25.01 1.97 23.96
C LEU A 169 24.40 3.30 24.47
N SER A 170 25.21 4.16 25.09
CA SER A 170 24.94 5.46 25.69
C SER A 170 24.26 6.48 24.78
N SER A 171 24.50 6.51 23.46
CA SER A 171 23.73 7.32 22.50
C SER A 171 22.29 6.79 22.35
N LEU A 172 22.13 5.46 22.28
CA LEU A 172 20.83 4.77 22.27
C LEU A 172 20.07 4.89 23.60
N ILE A 173 20.73 5.12 24.73
CA ILE A 173 20.07 5.27 26.05
C ILE A 173 18.94 6.31 26.02
N MET A 174 19.09 7.36 25.21
CA MET A 174 18.07 8.42 25.03
C MET A 174 16.72 7.90 24.52
N TYR A 175 16.69 6.72 23.90
CA TYR A 175 15.48 6.11 23.33
C TYR A 175 15.09 4.79 24.03
N GLN A 176 15.74 4.39 25.13
CA GLN A 176 15.56 3.06 25.76
C GLN A 176 14.10 2.70 26.04
N GLU A 177 13.32 3.62 26.59
CA GLU A 177 11.90 3.38 26.89
C GLU A 177 11.01 3.35 25.63
N ASN A 178 11.48 3.92 24.52
CA ASN A 178 10.71 4.10 23.30
C ASN A 178 11.17 3.23 22.10
N PHE A 179 12.28 2.49 22.17
CA PHE A 179 12.76 1.67 21.04
C PHE A 179 11.72 0.70 20.50
N LYS A 180 11.04 -0.02 21.39
CA LYS A 180 10.01 -0.97 20.98
C LYS A 180 8.93 -0.28 20.15
N LYS A 181 8.59 0.96 20.50
CA LYS A 181 7.61 1.79 19.78
C LYS A 181 8.20 2.30 18.46
N ILE A 182 9.40 2.89 18.48
CA ILE A 182 10.11 3.41 17.31
C ILE A 182 10.27 2.31 16.25
N PHE A 183 10.84 1.17 16.61
CA PHE A 183 11.03 0.04 15.70
C PHE A 183 9.72 -0.55 15.21
N LYS A 184 8.65 -0.53 16.03
CA LYS A 184 7.31 -0.91 15.56
C LYS A 184 6.81 0.01 14.45
N TYR A 185 7.09 1.31 14.52
CA TYR A 185 6.71 2.25 13.48
C TYR A 185 7.63 2.17 12.26
N LEU A 186 8.94 1.96 12.43
CA LEU A 186 9.86 1.70 11.31
C LEU A 186 9.47 0.44 10.54
N LYS A 187 9.15 -0.66 11.22
CA LYS A 187 8.68 -1.90 10.55
C LYS A 187 7.38 -1.73 9.76
N LYS A 188 6.54 -0.76 10.13
CA LYS A 188 5.31 -0.43 9.39
C LYS A 188 5.55 0.52 8.21
N LEU A 189 6.71 1.17 8.14
CA LEU A 189 7.01 2.17 7.12
C LEU A 189 6.97 1.58 5.69
N PRO A 190 7.60 0.42 5.40
CA PRO A 190 7.52 -0.18 4.06
C PRO A 190 6.09 -0.41 3.59
N GLU A 191 5.27 -1.04 4.44
CA GLU A 191 3.85 -1.26 4.16
C GLU A 191 3.10 0.05 3.91
N ALA A 192 3.36 1.09 4.71
CA ALA A 192 2.71 2.38 4.50
C ALA A 192 3.09 3.02 3.15
N ILE A 193 4.36 2.93 2.75
CA ILE A 193 4.85 3.45 1.47
C ILE A 193 4.19 2.71 0.30
N PHE A 194 4.20 1.37 0.31
CA PHE A 194 3.54 0.56 -0.73
C PHE A 194 2.01 0.72 -0.74
N PHE A 195 1.40 0.95 0.42
CA PHE A 195 -0.02 1.24 0.51
C PHE A 195 -0.37 2.60 -0.11
N ILE A 196 0.46 3.62 0.13
CA ILE A 196 0.33 4.93 -0.53
C ILE A 196 0.55 4.80 -2.03
N TYR A 197 1.49 3.95 -2.46
CA TYR A 197 1.68 3.64 -3.87
C TYR A 197 0.38 3.14 -4.51
N ALA A 198 -0.16 2.03 -4.00
CA ALA A 198 -1.32 1.36 -4.59
C ALA A 198 -2.56 2.24 -4.59
N THR A 199 -2.77 3.03 -3.53
CA THR A 199 -4.03 3.76 -3.30
C THR A 199 -4.03 5.22 -3.71
N LYS A 200 -2.87 5.82 -3.97
CA LYS A 200 -2.73 7.25 -4.29
C LYS A 200 -1.75 7.51 -5.41
N ALA A 201 -0.52 7.00 -5.30
CA ALA A 201 0.52 7.30 -6.28
C ALA A 201 0.18 6.73 -7.66
N LYS A 202 -0.35 5.50 -7.70
CA LYS A 202 -0.76 4.83 -8.93
C LYS A 202 -1.81 5.65 -9.69
N GLU A 203 -2.91 6.01 -9.04
CA GLU A 203 -3.94 6.85 -9.68
C GLU A 203 -3.36 8.17 -10.20
N HIS A 204 -2.45 8.79 -9.43
CA HIS A 204 -1.79 10.03 -9.84
C HIS A 204 -0.90 9.86 -11.09
N ILE A 205 -0.08 8.80 -11.16
CA ILE A 205 0.76 8.54 -12.34
C ILE A 205 -0.08 8.16 -13.56
N PHE A 206 -1.14 7.37 -13.39
CA PHE A 206 -2.06 7.01 -14.48
C PHE A 206 -2.82 8.22 -15.03
N LYS A 207 -3.03 9.25 -14.21
CA LYS A 207 -3.71 10.47 -14.66
C LYS A 207 -2.78 11.48 -15.35
N HIS A 208 -1.52 11.54 -14.93
CA HIS A 208 -0.64 12.66 -15.30
C HIS A 208 0.70 12.26 -15.94
N TYR A 209 1.11 11.00 -15.84
CA TYR A 209 2.47 10.55 -16.18
C TYR A 209 2.49 9.18 -16.88
N VAL A 210 1.39 8.76 -17.54
CA VAL A 210 1.26 7.44 -18.19
C VAL A 210 2.46 7.11 -19.08
N ALA A 211 2.87 8.07 -19.93
CA ALA A 211 3.96 7.88 -20.88
C ALA A 211 5.34 7.76 -20.22
N GLU A 212 5.56 8.50 -19.13
CA GLU A 212 6.83 8.47 -18.40
C GLU A 212 7.02 7.11 -17.68
N PHE A 213 5.93 6.46 -17.28
CA PHE A 213 5.96 5.17 -16.57
C PHE A 213 5.73 3.96 -17.49
N ARG A 214 5.64 4.17 -18.81
CA ARG A 214 5.36 3.13 -19.82
C ARG A 214 4.11 2.31 -19.49
N LEU A 215 3.06 2.99 -19.04
CA LEU A 215 1.83 2.36 -18.57
C LEU A 215 0.78 2.17 -19.67
N GLU A 216 1.07 2.56 -20.90
CA GLU A 216 0.12 2.51 -22.02
C GLU A 216 -0.33 1.09 -22.35
N THR A 217 0.52 0.08 -22.11
CA THR A 217 0.18 -1.33 -22.35
C THR A 217 -0.90 -1.82 -21.38
N PHE A 218 -0.85 -1.38 -20.12
CA PHE A 218 -1.81 -1.80 -19.09
C PHE A 218 -3.19 -1.13 -19.26
N LEU A 219 -3.23 0.11 -19.75
CA LEU A 219 -4.50 0.77 -20.09
C LEU A 219 -5.25 0.05 -21.23
N LYS A 220 -4.52 -0.53 -22.17
CA LYS A 220 -5.10 -1.32 -23.27
C LYS A 220 -5.63 -2.66 -22.79
N GLU A 221 -4.92 -3.31 -21.87
CA GLU A 221 -5.37 -4.56 -21.24
C GLU A 221 -6.62 -4.35 -20.37
N GLU A 222 -6.65 -3.34 -19.49
CA GLU A 222 -7.84 -3.02 -18.66
C GLU A 222 -9.06 -2.66 -19.52
N ALA A 223 -8.89 -1.91 -20.61
CA ALA A 223 -9.99 -1.56 -21.51
C ALA A 223 -10.53 -2.77 -22.31
N THR A 224 -9.67 -3.75 -22.59
CA THR A 224 -10.07 -4.98 -23.30
C THR A 224 -10.78 -5.96 -22.35
N GLU A 225 -10.32 -6.07 -21.10
CA GLU A 225 -10.99 -6.88 -20.06
C GLU A 225 -12.37 -6.32 -19.69
N GLN A 226 -12.50 -5.00 -19.51
CA GLN A 226 -13.81 -4.37 -19.24
C GLN A 226 -14.79 -4.54 -20.41
N SER A 227 -14.32 -4.44 -21.66
CA SER A 227 -15.14 -4.70 -22.84
C SER A 227 -15.58 -6.16 -22.98
N GLY A 228 -14.80 -7.11 -22.45
CA GLY A 228 -15.13 -8.53 -22.44
C GLY A 228 -16.15 -8.90 -21.37
N GLU A 229 -16.02 -8.33 -20.17
CA GLU A 229 -16.97 -8.52 -19.07
C GLU A 229 -18.34 -7.88 -19.38
N GLU A 230 -18.37 -6.67 -19.95
CA GLU A 230 -19.62 -6.03 -20.38
C GLU A 230 -20.34 -6.82 -21.50
N ALA A 231 -19.58 -7.44 -22.41
CA ALA A 231 -20.14 -8.29 -23.47
C ALA A 231 -20.78 -9.57 -22.90
N LEU A 232 -20.11 -10.23 -21.94
CA LEU A 232 -20.61 -11.41 -21.24
C LEU A 232 -21.84 -11.14 -20.38
N GLU A 233 -21.88 -10.00 -19.67
CA GLU A 233 -23.07 -9.57 -18.92
C GLU A 233 -24.25 -9.26 -19.84
N SER A 234 -23.99 -8.70 -21.02
CA SER A 234 -25.02 -8.43 -22.02
C SER A 234 -25.55 -9.68 -22.73
N GLU A 235 -24.72 -10.73 -22.88
CA GLU A 235 -25.13 -12.05 -23.41
C GLU A 235 -26.00 -12.81 -22.39
N LEU A 236 -25.62 -12.83 -21.10
CA LEU A 236 -26.43 -13.44 -20.03
C LEU A 236 -27.79 -12.76 -19.83
N ALA A 237 -27.86 -11.45 -20.04
CA ALA A 237 -29.12 -10.70 -19.96
C ALA A 237 -30.07 -10.99 -21.13
N GLN A 238 -29.55 -11.44 -22.29
CA GLN A 238 -30.38 -11.84 -23.43
C GLN A 238 -30.90 -13.27 -23.28
N GLU A 239 -30.13 -14.19 -22.71
CA GLU A 239 -30.58 -15.58 -22.49
C GLU A 239 -31.66 -15.73 -21.40
N THR A 240 -31.83 -14.75 -20.52
CA THR A 240 -32.85 -14.77 -19.44
C THR A 240 -34.16 -14.09 -19.80
N GLY A 241 -34.29 -13.53 -21.02
CA GLY A 241 -35.47 -12.79 -21.49
C GLY A 241 -36.48 -13.58 -22.34
N GLU A 242 -36.17 -14.81 -22.77
CA GLU A 242 -37.05 -15.62 -23.62
C GLU A 242 -37.69 -16.80 -22.85
N ALA A 243 -38.66 -16.50 -21.99
CA ALA A 243 -39.68 -17.47 -21.61
C ALA A 243 -40.94 -16.74 -21.09
N ASP A 244 -41.84 -16.35 -22.01
CA ASP A 244 -43.29 -16.57 -21.86
C ASP A 244 -44.06 -15.97 -23.05
N THR A 245 -44.59 -16.85 -23.90
CA THR A 245 -45.80 -16.56 -24.68
C THR A 245 -46.80 -17.68 -24.42
N PRO A 246 -47.99 -17.41 -23.86
CA PRO A 246 -49.02 -18.41 -23.68
C PRO A 246 -49.85 -18.53 -24.96
N THR A 247 -49.92 -19.75 -25.50
CA THR A 247 -50.83 -20.11 -26.59
C THR A 247 -52.23 -20.30 -26.02
N GLU A 248 -53.16 -19.42 -26.38
CA GLU A 248 -54.60 -19.60 -26.21
C GLU A 248 -55.10 -20.77 -27.07
N ASN A 249 -55.98 -21.61 -26.50
CA ASN A 249 -57.13 -22.14 -27.25
C ASN A 249 -58.25 -22.64 -26.31
N PRO A 250 -59.53 -22.62 -26.74
CA PRO A 250 -60.66 -22.49 -25.83
C PRO A 250 -61.59 -23.72 -25.74
N ARG A 251 -62.33 -23.74 -24.62
CA ARG A 251 -63.69 -24.29 -24.35
C ARG A 251 -64.05 -25.74 -24.74
N LEU A 252 -64.55 -26.48 -23.75
CA LEU A 252 -65.92 -27.05 -23.62
C LEU A 252 -65.95 -27.98 -22.36
N ALA A 253 -66.71 -27.63 -21.31
CA ALA A 253 -68.02 -28.19 -20.95
C ALA A 253 -68.02 -29.70 -20.65
N GLY A 254 -68.37 -30.09 -19.42
CA GLY A 254 -68.68 -31.48 -19.09
C GLY A 254 -68.53 -31.87 -17.62
N ASP A 255 -69.59 -31.60 -16.85
CA ASP A 255 -70.12 -32.31 -15.69
C ASP A 255 -69.39 -33.51 -15.02
N SER A 256 -69.45 -33.45 -13.68
CA SER A 256 -69.92 -34.50 -12.75
C SER A 256 -68.96 -35.55 -12.14
N GLN A 257 -69.07 -35.59 -10.80
CA GLN A 257 -69.01 -36.73 -9.86
C GLN A 257 -67.62 -37.30 -9.50
N GLN A 258 -67.18 -37.08 -8.25
CA GLN A 258 -67.44 -37.86 -7.03
C GLN A 258 -66.70 -39.21 -6.98
N SER A 259 -65.74 -39.32 -6.05
CA SER A 259 -65.49 -40.41 -5.09
C SER A 259 -64.07 -40.24 -4.53
N GLN A 260 -63.89 -40.01 -3.22
CA GLN A 260 -63.65 -41.04 -2.18
C GLN A 260 -62.42 -41.91 -2.52
N GLN A 261 -61.41 -42.13 -1.67
CA GLN A 261 -61.27 -42.04 -0.22
C GLN A 261 -59.76 -42.24 0.14
N PRO A 262 -59.35 -42.20 1.43
CA PRO A 262 -57.97 -41.98 1.88
C PRO A 262 -57.13 -43.25 2.12
N PHE A 263 -55.79 -43.06 2.27
CA PHE A 263 -54.72 -43.69 3.12
C PHE A 263 -54.89 -45.14 3.65
N PRO A 264 -53.87 -45.83 4.25
CA PRO A 264 -52.41 -45.60 4.42
C PRO A 264 -51.59 -46.83 3.90
N ILE A 265 -50.26 -46.92 3.94
CA ILE A 265 -49.31 -47.17 5.07
C ILE A 265 -47.93 -46.73 4.61
#